data_AF-A0A8J5ND00-F1
#
_entry.id   AF-A0A8J5ND00-F1
#
_cell.length_a   1.000
_cell.length_b   1.000
_cell.length_c   1.000
_cell.angle_alpha   90.00
_cell.angle_beta   90.00
_cell.angle_gamma   90.00
#
_symmetry.space_group_name_H-M   'P 1'
#
loop_
_entity.id
_entity.type
_entity.pdbx_description
1 polymer ?
#
loop_
_entity_poly.entity_id
_entity_poly.type
_entity_poly.pdbx_seq_one_letter_code
_entity_poly.pdbx_strand_id
1 'polypeptide(L)'
;MEDIVQGDPGSWCTDSLTDAQALLLAITSTDFIVSLVITNNAIDYLKGVTTSHQAQAKDIVEANREVNGMKAALQDPRNNRDDHYTKWFRQAEQVCAAVGVTPSMSRLCKRQRHRDNKSATK
;
A
#
# COMPACT_ATOMS: atom_id res chain seq x y z
N MET A 1 34.32 31.75 -27.96
CA MET A 1 35.17 30.61 -27.58
C MET A 1 34.36 29.86 -26.55
N GLU A 2 33.41 29.06 -27.03
CA GLU A 2 32.52 28.26 -26.18
C GLU A 2 33.29 26.98 -25.85
N ASP A 3 33.68 26.83 -24.58
CA ASP A 3 34.27 25.59 -24.09
C ASP A 3 33.20 24.51 -24.12
N ILE A 4 33.39 23.54 -25.02
CA ILE A 4 32.62 22.31 -25.08
C ILE A 4 32.95 21.56 -23.80
N VAL A 5 32.03 21.56 -22.83
CA VAL A 5 32.09 20.70 -21.65
C VAL A 5 32.12 19.26 -22.16
N GLN A 6 33.31 18.69 -22.14
CA GLN A 6 33.59 17.33 -22.53
C GLN A 6 33.00 16.41 -21.44
N GLY A 7 31.72 16.07 -21.59
CA GLY A 7 31.06 15.07 -20.77
C GLY A 7 31.65 13.70 -21.04
N ASP A 8 32.23 13.09 -20.01
CA ASP A 8 32.80 11.74 -20.05
C ASP A 8 31.70 10.71 -20.41
N PRO A 9 31.91 9.74 -21.34
CA PRO A 9 30.84 8.86 -21.86
C PRO A 9 30.25 7.87 -20.84
N GLY A 10 30.67 7.91 -19.58
CA GLY A 10 30.22 7.03 -18.50
C GLY A 10 29.76 7.74 -17.23
N SER A 11 29.81 9.07 -17.19
CA SER A 11 29.36 9.84 -16.03
C SER A 11 27.84 9.98 -16.07
N TRP A 12 27.12 9.13 -15.34
CA TRP A 12 25.68 9.33 -15.10
C TRP A 12 25.49 10.74 -14.53
N CYS A 13 24.51 11.49 -15.04
CA CYS A 13 24.22 12.81 -14.49
C CYS A 13 23.96 12.66 -12.98
N THR A 14 24.64 13.47 -12.18
CA THR A 14 24.51 13.45 -10.70
C THR A 14 23.06 13.64 -10.28
N ASP A 15 22.30 14.41 -11.06
CA ASP A 15 20.87 14.65 -10.83
C ASP A 15 20.08 13.36 -11.05
N SER A 16 20.34 12.62 -12.14
CA SER A 16 19.69 11.34 -12.42
C SER A 16 20.03 10.27 -11.37
N LEU A 17 21.24 10.27 -10.83
CA LEU A 17 21.62 9.37 -9.74
C LEU A 17 20.84 9.69 -8.46
N THR A 18 20.71 10.98 -8.14
CA THR A 18 19.99 11.46 -6.96
C THR A 18 18.50 11.15 -7.06
N ASP A 19 17.90 11.37 -8.24
CA ASP A 19 16.49 11.04 -8.50
C ASP A 19 16.22 9.53 -8.40
N ALA A 20 17.11 8.70 -8.96
CA ALA A 20 17.00 7.25 -8.88
C ALA A 20 17.08 6.75 -7.42
N GLN A 21 17.97 7.35 -6.61
CA GLN A 21 18.06 7.05 -5.18
C GLN A 21 16.81 7.49 -4.43
N ALA A 22 16.28 8.68 -4.71
CA ALA A 22 15.04 9.17 -4.10
C ALA A 22 13.85 8.26 -4.43
N LEU A 23 13.73 7.82 -5.68
CA LEU A 23 12.70 6.89 -6.11
C LEU A 23 12.84 5.51 -5.44
N LEU A 24 14.07 5.00 -5.34
CA LEU A 24 14.34 3.75 -4.63
C LEU A 24 13.89 3.85 -3.17
N LEU A 25 14.21 4.94 -2.48
CA LEU A 25 13.77 5.17 -1.10
C LEU A 25 12.24 5.28 -1.00
N ALA A 26 11.58 5.91 -1.97
CA ALA A 26 10.14 6.03 -1.99
C ALA A 26 9.45 4.66 -2.14
N ILE A 27 9.92 3.83 -3.07
CA ILE A 27 9.36 2.49 -3.34
C ILE A 27 9.68 1.50 -2.21
N THR A 28 10.85 1.63 -1.57
CA THR A 28 11.26 0.77 -0.45
C THR A 28 10.72 1.24 0.90
N SER A 29 10.06 2.40 0.96
CA SER A 29 9.43 2.87 2.19
C SER A 29 8.34 1.90 2.67
N THR A 30 8.33 1.59 3.97
CA THR A 30 7.37 0.65 4.54
C THR A 30 5.92 1.10 4.33
N ASP A 31 5.65 2.41 4.42
CA ASP A 31 4.31 2.97 4.21
C ASP A 31 3.82 2.76 2.77
N PHE A 32 4.71 2.91 1.79
CA PHE A 32 4.39 2.61 0.39
C PHE A 32 4.10 1.12 0.19
N ILE A 33 4.94 0.23 0.73
CA ILE A 33 4.75 -1.22 0.59
C ILE A 33 3.41 -1.66 1.23
N VAL A 34 3.11 -1.18 2.43
CA VAL A 34 1.86 -1.51 3.13
C VAL A 34 0.64 -0.99 2.37
N SER A 35 0.67 0.27 1.92
CA SER A 35 -0.43 0.84 1.13
C SER A 35 -0.64 0.11 -0.20
N LEU A 36 0.45 -0.30 -0.87
CA LEU A 36 0.40 -1.10 -2.09
C LEU A 36 -0.27 -2.47 -1.85
N VAL A 37 0.14 -3.20 -0.80
CA VAL A 37 -0.44 -4.51 -0.47
C VAL A 37 -1.92 -4.41 -0.11
N ILE A 38 -2.31 -3.40 0.68
CA ILE A 38 -3.73 -3.18 1.03
C ILE A 38 -4.55 -2.84 -0.23
N THR A 39 -4.02 -1.96 -1.08
CA THR A 39 -4.70 -1.54 -2.31
C THR A 39 -4.85 -2.71 -3.28
N ASN A 40 -3.83 -3.55 -3.42
CA ASN A 40 -3.89 -4.75 -4.27
C ASN A 40 -4.98 -5.72 -3.78
N ASN A 41 -4.99 -6.03 -2.48
CA ASN A 41 -6.02 -6.87 -1.89
C ASN A 41 -7.43 -6.27 -2.07
N ALA A 42 -7.57 -4.95 -1.97
CA ALA A 42 -8.85 -4.27 -2.20
C ALA A 42 -9.31 -4.35 -3.68
N ILE A 43 -8.38 -4.19 -4.63
CA ILE A 43 -8.65 -4.29 -6.07
C ILE A 43 -9.04 -5.71 -6.47
N ASP A 44 -8.49 -6.74 -5.83
CA ASP A 44 -8.87 -8.14 -6.11
C ASP A 44 -10.38 -8.39 -5.91
N TYR A 45 -11.01 -7.74 -4.93
CA TYR A 45 -12.47 -7.78 -4.76
C TYR A 45 -13.25 -7.09 -5.89
N LEU A 46 -12.64 -6.08 -6.54
CA LEU A 46 -13.24 -5.32 -7.63
C LEU A 46 -12.99 -5.97 -9.01
N LYS A 47 -11.95 -6.79 -9.14
CA LYS A 47 -11.51 -7.40 -10.40
C LYS A 47 -12.57 -8.27 -11.06
N GLY A 48 -13.31 -9.06 -10.26
CA GLY A 48 -14.38 -9.93 -10.78
C GLY A 48 -15.51 -9.16 -11.46
N VAL A 49 -15.91 -8.03 -10.88
CA VAL A 49 -17.04 -7.22 -11.39
C VAL A 49 -16.60 -6.28 -12.50
N THR A 50 -15.41 -5.71 -12.43
CA THR A 50 -14.85 -4.90 -13.53
C THR A 50 -14.73 -5.72 -14.81
N THR A 51 -14.26 -6.97 -14.70
CA THR A 51 -14.21 -7.91 -15.82
C THR A 51 -15.61 -8.24 -16.34
N SER A 52 -16.56 -8.47 -15.43
CA SER A 52 -17.97 -8.74 -15.74
C SER A 52 -18.66 -7.58 -16.47
N HIS A 53 -18.39 -6.34 -16.06
CA HIS A 53 -18.93 -5.12 -16.67
C HIS A 53 -18.28 -4.77 -18.01
N GLN A 54 -17.02 -5.13 -18.22
CA GLN A 54 -16.31 -4.88 -19.48
C GLN A 54 -16.65 -5.88 -20.59
N ALA A 55 -17.20 -7.06 -20.24
CA ALA A 55 -17.37 -8.16 -21.19
C ALA A 55 -18.59 -8.04 -22.13
N GLN A 56 -19.70 -7.40 -21.73
CA GLN A 56 -20.87 -7.19 -22.61
C GLN A 56 -21.92 -6.27 -21.97
N ALA A 57 -22.87 -5.77 -22.77
CA ALA A 57 -24.06 -5.07 -22.29
C ALA A 57 -24.93 -6.00 -21.43
N LYS A 58 -24.71 -5.98 -20.11
CA LYS A 58 -25.47 -6.77 -19.15
C LYS A 58 -26.83 -6.13 -18.86
N ASP A 59 -27.82 -6.99 -18.65
CA ASP A 59 -29.11 -6.61 -18.09
C ASP A 59 -28.91 -5.87 -16.76
N ILE A 60 -29.59 -4.74 -16.59
CA ILE A 60 -29.51 -3.87 -15.42
C ILE A 60 -29.85 -4.64 -14.13
N VAL A 61 -30.76 -5.62 -14.21
CA VAL A 61 -31.14 -6.45 -13.05
C VAL A 61 -29.98 -7.35 -12.62
N GLU A 62 -29.27 -7.94 -13.58
CA GLU A 62 -28.11 -8.80 -13.31
C GLU A 62 -26.90 -7.98 -12.82
N ALA A 63 -26.65 -6.81 -13.42
CA ALA A 63 -25.63 -5.89 -12.95
C ALA A 63 -25.87 -5.44 -11.50
N ASN A 64 -27.12 -5.16 -11.13
CA ASN A 64 -27.48 -4.82 -9.75
C ASN A 64 -27.25 -5.99 -8.78
N ARG A 65 -27.53 -7.22 -9.20
CA ARG A 65 -27.30 -8.41 -8.36
C ARG A 65 -25.81 -8.59 -8.07
N GLU A 66 -24.96 -8.42 -9.08
CA GLU A 66 -23.50 -8.49 -8.93
C GLU A 66 -22.94 -7.40 -8.03
N VAL A 67 -23.40 -6.15 -8.19
CA VAL A 67 -23.00 -5.02 -7.33
C VAL A 67 -23.41 -5.26 -5.87
N ASN A 68 -24.62 -5.77 -5.62
CA ASN A 68 -25.06 -6.12 -4.27
C ASN A 68 -24.26 -7.28 -3.67
N GLY A 69 -23.89 -8.28 -4.48
CA GLY A 69 -22.97 -9.35 -4.07
C GLY A 69 -21.60 -8.82 -3.68
N MET A 70 -21.06 -7.86 -4.43
CA MET A 70 -19.80 -7.18 -4.07
C MET A 70 -19.93 -6.38 -2.78
N LYS A 71 -21.04 -5.66 -2.59
CA LYS A 71 -21.29 -4.91 -1.35
C LYS A 71 -21.27 -5.84 -0.14
N ALA A 72 -21.85 -7.04 -0.24
CA ALA A 72 -21.78 -8.05 0.80
C ALA A 72 -20.35 -8.58 1.00
N ALA A 73 -19.61 -8.85 -0.09
CA ALA A 73 -18.21 -9.30 -0.03
C ALA A 73 -17.26 -8.23 0.59
N LEU A 74 -17.56 -6.94 0.43
CA LEU A 74 -16.82 -5.84 1.06
C LEU A 74 -17.28 -5.56 2.51
N GLN A 75 -18.49 -5.98 2.89
CA GLN A 75 -18.98 -5.89 4.26
C GLN A 75 -18.26 -6.88 5.19
N ASP A 76 -17.89 -8.05 4.68
CA ASP A 76 -17.16 -9.08 5.43
C ASP A 76 -15.81 -8.59 6.01
N PRO A 77 -14.85 -8.07 5.21
CA PRO A 77 -13.60 -7.52 5.74
C PRO A 77 -13.80 -6.26 6.59
N ARG A 78 -14.94 -5.57 6.43
CA ARG A 78 -15.29 -4.41 7.28
C ARG A 78 -15.75 -4.83 8.68
N ASN A 79 -16.47 -5.95 8.76
CA ASN A 79 -16.96 -6.52 10.02
C ASN A 79 -15.84 -7.28 10.74
N ASN A 80 -15.01 -8.04 10.01
CA ASN A 80 -13.90 -8.79 10.59
C ASN A 80 -12.54 -8.09 10.41
N ARG A 81 -12.53 -6.80 10.72
CA ARG A 81 -11.40 -5.91 10.40
C ARG A 81 -10.08 -6.41 11.00
N ASP A 82 -10.07 -6.81 12.27
CA ASP A 82 -8.83 -7.16 12.97
C ASP A 82 -8.12 -8.38 12.34
N ASP A 83 -8.86 -9.39 11.91
CA ASP A 83 -8.29 -10.59 11.28
C ASP A 83 -7.76 -10.28 9.86
N HIS A 84 -8.54 -9.53 9.06
CA HIS A 84 -8.15 -9.18 7.70
C HIS A 84 -6.94 -8.25 7.66
N TYR A 85 -6.90 -7.20 8.51
CA TYR A 85 -5.74 -6.32 8.56
C TYR A 85 -4.52 -7.03 9.13
N THR A 86 -4.67 -7.96 10.09
CA THR A 86 -3.54 -8.77 10.57
C THR A 86 -2.98 -9.65 9.44
N LYS A 87 -3.84 -10.25 8.63
CA LYS A 87 -3.42 -11.05 7.46
C LYS A 87 -2.72 -10.20 6.41
N TRP A 88 -3.27 -9.04 6.04
CA TRP A 88 -2.65 -8.14 5.07
C TRP A 88 -1.34 -7.55 5.57
N PHE A 89 -1.24 -7.27 6.88
CA PHE A 89 0.00 -6.80 7.48
C PHE A 89 1.09 -7.87 7.42
N ARG A 90 0.77 -9.14 7.72
CA ARG A 90 1.73 -10.25 7.55
C ARG A 90 2.20 -10.42 6.10
N GLN A 91 1.32 -10.20 5.12
CA GLN A 91 1.72 -10.18 3.71
C GLN A 91 2.69 -9.03 3.42
N ALA A 92 2.40 -7.83 3.94
CA ALA A 92 3.31 -6.70 3.82
C ALA A 92 4.66 -6.97 4.50
N GLU A 93 4.70 -7.63 5.66
CA GLU A 93 5.95 -8.06 6.31
C GLU A 93 6.78 -8.99 5.40
N GLN A 94 6.14 -9.91 4.68
CA GLN A 94 6.82 -10.79 3.72
C GLN A 94 7.42 -10.00 2.54
N VAL A 95 6.67 -9.02 2.01
CA VAL A 95 7.18 -8.16 0.93
C VAL A 95 8.34 -7.29 1.43
N CYS A 96 8.21 -6.70 2.61
CA CYS A 96 9.28 -5.94 3.26
C CYS A 96 10.54 -6.80 3.46
N ALA A 97 10.38 -8.04 3.92
CA ALA A 97 11.48 -8.99 4.06
C ALA A 97 12.17 -9.32 2.73
N ALA A 98 11.40 -9.47 1.64
CA ALA A 98 11.95 -9.69 0.30
C ALA A 98 12.75 -8.49 -0.22
N VAL A 99 12.36 -7.27 0.17
CA VAL A 99 13.05 -6.03 -0.19
C VAL A 99 14.20 -5.69 0.79
N GLY A 100 14.38 -6.48 1.85
CA GLY A 100 15.42 -6.26 2.87
C GLY A 100 15.13 -5.10 3.82
N VAL A 101 13.87 -4.67 3.90
CA VAL A 101 13.43 -3.55 4.76
C VAL A 101 12.73 -4.12 5.99
N THR A 102 13.16 -3.69 7.18
CA THR A 102 12.47 -4.04 8.42
C THR A 102 11.20 -3.19 8.55
N PRO A 103 10.00 -3.78 8.58
CA PRO A 103 8.78 -3.01 8.69
C PRO A 103 8.72 -2.25 10.02
N SER A 104 8.54 -0.93 9.94
CA SER A 104 8.28 -0.09 11.11
C SER A 104 6.90 -0.45 11.69
N MET A 105 6.88 -1.20 12.79
CA MET A 105 5.63 -1.59 13.44
C MET A 105 4.90 -0.34 13.99
N SER A 106 3.62 -0.22 13.68
CA SER A 106 2.79 0.88 14.17
C SER A 106 2.69 0.87 15.70
N ARG A 107 2.56 2.06 16.30
CA ARG A 107 2.49 2.22 17.76
C ARG A 107 1.23 1.53 18.30
N LEU A 108 1.39 0.44 19.04
CA LEU A 108 0.28 -0.18 19.79
C LEU A 108 -0.12 0.75 20.94
N CYS A 109 -1.36 1.24 20.96
CA CYS A 109 -1.90 2.18 21.95
C CYS A 109 -1.82 1.72 23.43
N LYS A 110 -1.38 0.49 23.71
CA LYS A 110 -1.21 -0.06 25.06
C LYS A 110 0.25 -0.15 25.53
N ARG A 111 1.22 0.25 24.71
CA ARG A 111 2.65 0.22 25.03
C ARG A 111 3.18 1.64 25.28
N GLN A 112 2.48 2.42 26.12
CA GLN A 112 3.02 3.68 26.62
C GLN A 112 4.11 3.38 27.66
N ARG A 113 5.36 3.32 27.20
CA ARG A 113 6.52 3.11 28.09
C ARG A 113 7.04 4.40 28.74
N HIS A 114 6.59 5.58 28.29
CA HIS A 114 7.35 6.81 28.52
C HIS A 114 6.52 8.05 28.91
N ARG A 115 5.29 7.87 29.40
CA ARG A 115 4.53 8.98 29.97
C ARG A 115 3.88 8.54 31.27
N ASP A 116 4.41 9.06 32.36
CA ASP A 116 3.84 8.89 33.68
C ASP A 116 2.40 9.40 33.68
N ASN A 117 1.50 8.56 34.20
CA ASN A 117 0.11 8.93 34.37
C ASN A 117 0.03 9.99 35.48
N LYS A 118 -0.07 11.27 35.12
CA LYS A 118 -0.38 12.33 36.08
C LYS A 118 -1.79 12.06 36.61
N SER A 119 -1.93 11.85 37.91
CA SER A 119 -3.25 11.73 38.54
C SER A 119 -4.05 13.01 38.28
N ALA A 120 -5.32 12.84 37.90
CA ALA A 120 -6.25 13.95 37.79
C ALA A 120 -6.44 14.55 39.20
N THR A 121 -5.94 15.77 39.40
CA THR A 121 -6.19 16.53 40.62
C THR A 121 -7.68 16.89 40.64
N LYS A 122 -8.36 16.51 41.72
CA LYS A 122 -9.76 16.81 42.01
C LYS A 122 -9.90 18.25 42.52
#